data_AF-A0A956AMC5-F1
#
_entry.id   AF-A0A956AMC5-F1
#
_cell.length_a   1.000
_cell.length_b   1.000
_cell.length_c   1.000
_cell.angle_alpha   90.00
_cell.angle_beta   90.00
_cell.angle_gamma   90.00
#
_symmetry.space_group_name_H-M   'P 1'
#
loop_
_entity.id
_entity.type
_entity.pdbx_description
1 polymer ?
#
loop_
_entity_poly.entity_id
_entity_poly.type
_entity_poly.pdbx_seq_one_letter_code
_entity_poly.pdbx_strand_id
1 'polypeptide(L)'
;MKSPFHLHTVRSKLTTLVAFSVTASAVALPIFWWSLERQLIATSSAQVSDAQITLRREMAADLQALLLAAHTEASIWEARGTAEAAPPPDEPHAVGELLVAGLDAQLLRVVADDGRELASYRHAPRAASSEAEGDGAPAPLPPLDPAHETGIDWHGCGGVAGATLRAVVPFSGGRVEACSTLTAERLAAEAKRLHLELALPDPAHAGHFAAHTTDFPAAASQVTRDDVQILSLAGRTWCAAPVEIFAVDGRGSLVVVVASDLSDTLASLRYTLLVGLLAILLTSVVALLFGARLASKMSRALKRVSDGFRRINEHEYVHVDLVKTGDELEDLAIGFNAMVDGLLERDHLRATFGKYMTPEIVDHLMAGKVELGGESLQVTVLFTDIRDFTSLSEKMEAHALVALLNEYFTEMVAIVIEEGGVVDKYIGDAIMAVFGAPVPHPDDALRAARAALRMRTGLASLNERLAARGVAPLRTGIGIHSGTVVAGNIGSEQRMEYTVIGDSVNLASRLEGSTKELGVDVVISDETLQQIKGRVRTQRLSEIHVKGRAQGVVVHELLGLAD
;
A
#
# COMPACT_ATOMS: atom_id res chain seq x y z
N MET A 1 13.12 26.25 4.02
CA MET A 1 12.95 25.09 3.11
C MET A 1 11.56 24.50 3.33
N LYS A 2 10.67 24.52 2.33
CA LYS A 2 9.35 23.86 2.43
C LYS A 2 9.58 22.35 2.39
N SER A 3 9.31 21.66 3.51
CA SER A 3 9.36 20.19 3.59
C SER A 3 8.44 19.56 2.53
N PRO A 4 8.94 18.67 1.64
CA PRO A 4 8.10 17.97 0.66
C PRO A 4 7.36 16.77 1.27
N PHE A 5 7.59 16.45 2.54
CA PHE A 5 7.01 15.27 3.19
C PHE A 5 5.67 15.61 3.85
N HIS A 6 4.61 15.63 3.04
CA HIS A 6 3.26 15.57 3.57
C HIS A 6 3.01 14.18 4.17
N LEU A 7 3.16 14.03 5.49
CA LEU A 7 2.91 12.76 6.21
C LEU A 7 1.50 12.21 6.00
N HIS A 8 0.53 13.07 5.69
CA HIS A 8 -0.81 12.67 5.24
C HIS A 8 -0.77 11.74 4.02
N THR A 9 0.21 11.93 3.14
CA THR A 9 0.40 11.17 1.91
C THR A 9 0.90 9.76 2.18
N VAL A 10 1.73 9.55 3.20
CA VAL A 10 2.22 8.20 3.57
C VAL A 10 1.09 7.36 4.17
N ARG A 11 0.34 7.94 5.12
CA ARG A 11 -0.85 7.28 5.68
C ARG A 11 -1.87 6.96 4.60
N SER A 12 -2.16 7.93 3.72
CA SER A 12 -3.04 7.75 2.57
C SER A 12 -2.57 6.61 1.65
N LYS A 13 -1.30 6.63 1.21
CA LYS A 13 -0.74 5.60 0.32
C LYS A 13 -0.78 4.20 0.93
N LEU A 14 -0.44 4.04 2.22
CA LEU A 14 -0.53 2.74 2.89
C LEU A 14 -1.97 2.24 3.00
N THR A 15 -2.92 3.13 3.34
CA THR A 15 -4.34 2.76 3.33
C THR A 15 -4.85 2.41 1.94
N THR A 16 -4.39 3.09 0.89
CA THR A 16 -4.75 2.76 -0.50
C THR A 16 -4.18 1.41 -0.92
N LEU A 17 -2.96 1.06 -0.50
CA LEU A 17 -2.32 -0.21 -0.83
C LEU A 17 -3.02 -1.39 -0.13
N VAL A 18 -3.41 -1.21 1.13
CA VAL A 18 -4.24 -2.18 1.86
C VAL A 18 -5.63 -2.28 1.23
N ALA A 19 -6.25 -1.16 0.87
CA ALA A 19 -7.53 -1.16 0.16
C ALA A 19 -7.42 -1.89 -1.20
N PHE A 20 -6.32 -1.72 -1.93
CA PHE A 20 -6.07 -2.41 -3.18
C PHE A 20 -5.97 -3.93 -2.99
N SER A 21 -5.25 -4.38 -1.96
CA SER A 21 -5.18 -5.80 -1.60
C SER A 21 -6.57 -6.37 -1.27
N VAL A 22 -7.38 -5.62 -0.53
CA VAL A 22 -8.76 -6.01 -0.20
C VAL A 22 -9.62 -6.09 -1.46
N THR A 23 -9.50 -5.12 -2.38
CA THR A 23 -10.22 -5.16 -3.66
C THR A 23 -9.78 -6.34 -4.54
N ALA A 24 -8.49 -6.69 -4.54
CA ALA A 24 -7.99 -7.84 -5.30
C ALA A 24 -8.58 -9.15 -4.76
N SER A 25 -8.67 -9.31 -3.43
CA SER A 25 -9.38 -10.44 -2.82
C SER A 25 -10.88 -10.44 -3.11
N ALA A 26 -11.51 -9.27 -3.17
CA ALA A 26 -12.91 -9.14 -3.55
C ALA A 26 -13.19 -9.51 -5.02
N VAL A 27 -12.20 -9.39 -5.92
CA VAL A 27 -12.31 -9.82 -7.34
C VAL A 27 -12.11 -11.33 -7.51
N ALA A 28 -11.34 -11.98 -6.63
CA ALA A 28 -11.12 -13.43 -6.70
C ALA A 28 -12.40 -14.25 -6.39
N LEU A 29 -13.28 -13.74 -5.53
CA LEU A 29 -14.54 -14.44 -5.19
C LEU A 29 -15.54 -14.54 -6.35
N PRO A 30 -15.81 -13.50 -7.15
CA PRO A 30 -16.62 -13.61 -8.36
C PRO A 30 -16.11 -14.66 -9.33
N ILE A 31 -14.78 -14.82 -9.46
CA ILE A 31 -14.17 -15.84 -10.33
C ILE A 31 -14.41 -17.24 -9.76
N PHE A 32 -14.23 -17.40 -8.45
CA PHE A 32 -14.53 -18.65 -7.75
C PHE A 32 -16.03 -19.00 -7.82
N TRP A 33 -16.90 -18.00 -7.65
CA TRP A 33 -18.34 -18.11 -7.80
C TRP A 33 -18.73 -18.53 -9.21
N TRP A 34 -18.20 -17.87 -10.23
CA TRP A 34 -18.42 -18.23 -11.64
C TRP A 34 -18.00 -19.68 -11.92
N SER A 35 -16.88 -20.13 -11.32
CA SER A 35 -16.43 -21.53 -11.42
C SER A 35 -17.39 -22.51 -10.74
N LEU A 36 -17.89 -22.16 -9.54
CA LEU A 36 -18.83 -22.99 -8.78
C LEU A 36 -20.18 -23.08 -9.50
N GLU A 37 -20.71 -21.94 -9.96
CA GLU A 37 -21.93 -21.84 -10.76
C GLU A 37 -21.82 -22.69 -12.03
N ARG A 38 -20.67 -22.62 -12.72
CA ARG A 38 -20.40 -23.44 -13.91
C ARG A 38 -20.34 -24.93 -13.59
N GLN A 39 -19.77 -25.33 -12.46
CA GLN A 39 -19.76 -26.72 -12.02
C GLN A 39 -21.17 -27.23 -11.65
N LEU A 40 -21.98 -26.41 -10.98
CA LEU A 40 -23.37 -26.72 -10.63
C LEU A 40 -24.25 -26.84 -11.88
N ILE A 41 -24.14 -25.90 -12.82
CA ILE A 41 -24.88 -25.97 -14.09
C ILE A 41 -24.44 -27.20 -14.89
N ALA A 42 -23.14 -27.51 -14.95
CA ALA A 42 -22.63 -28.66 -15.68
C ALA A 42 -23.08 -30.00 -15.06
N THR A 43 -23.13 -30.11 -13.74
CA THR A 43 -23.58 -31.34 -13.05
C THR A 43 -25.08 -31.51 -13.15
N SER A 44 -25.86 -30.44 -12.94
CA SER A 44 -27.33 -30.49 -13.09
C SER A 44 -27.75 -30.77 -14.53
N SER A 45 -27.10 -30.17 -15.53
CA SER A 45 -27.43 -30.41 -16.93
C SER A 45 -27.03 -31.82 -17.39
N ALA A 46 -25.89 -32.33 -16.92
CA ALA A 46 -25.48 -33.70 -17.18
C ALA A 46 -26.45 -34.71 -16.57
N GLN A 47 -26.89 -34.51 -15.32
CA GLN A 47 -27.82 -35.40 -14.65
C GLN A 47 -29.20 -35.43 -15.33
N VAL A 48 -29.72 -34.26 -15.74
CA VAL A 48 -30.99 -34.18 -16.48
C VAL A 48 -30.86 -34.82 -17.87
N SER A 49 -29.76 -34.56 -18.59
CA SER A 49 -29.51 -35.17 -19.90
C SER A 49 -29.36 -36.69 -19.83
N ASP A 50 -28.61 -37.21 -18.86
CA ASP A 50 -28.44 -38.66 -18.67
C ASP A 50 -29.77 -39.33 -18.30
N ALA A 51 -30.56 -38.71 -17.43
CA ALA A 51 -31.88 -39.20 -17.10
C ALA A 51 -32.83 -39.21 -18.31
N GLN A 52 -32.82 -38.16 -19.14
CA GLN A 52 -33.59 -38.10 -20.39
C GLN A 52 -33.20 -39.22 -21.36
N ILE A 53 -31.89 -39.43 -21.57
CA ILE A 53 -31.38 -40.48 -22.47
C ILE A 53 -31.74 -41.86 -21.95
N THR A 54 -31.59 -42.08 -20.64
CA THR A 54 -31.86 -43.37 -19.98
C THR A 54 -33.35 -43.71 -20.04
N LEU A 55 -34.22 -42.76 -19.70
CA LEU A 55 -35.67 -42.92 -19.75
C LEU A 55 -36.16 -43.21 -21.17
N ARG A 56 -35.66 -42.47 -22.18
CA ARG A 56 -35.96 -42.74 -23.60
C ARG A 56 -35.54 -44.14 -24.02
N ARG A 57 -34.33 -44.57 -23.66
CA ARG A 57 -33.78 -45.87 -24.03
C ARG A 57 -34.58 -47.02 -23.44
N GLU A 58 -34.94 -46.93 -22.17
CA GLU A 58 -35.70 -47.99 -21.50
C GLU A 58 -37.14 -48.04 -21.94
N MET A 59 -37.80 -46.89 -22.09
CA MET A 59 -39.16 -46.87 -22.62
C MET A 59 -39.19 -47.40 -24.06
N ALA A 60 -38.17 -47.14 -24.88
CA ALA A 60 -38.05 -47.74 -26.21
C ALA A 60 -37.83 -49.26 -26.17
N ALA A 61 -37.03 -49.76 -25.22
CA ALA A 61 -36.80 -51.20 -25.05
C ALA A 61 -38.06 -51.92 -24.57
N ASP A 62 -38.78 -51.35 -23.59
CA ASP A 62 -40.07 -51.86 -23.11
C ASP A 62 -41.10 -51.86 -24.25
N LEU A 63 -41.11 -50.81 -25.09
CA LEU A 63 -41.94 -50.72 -26.30
C LEU A 63 -41.64 -51.86 -27.28
N GLN A 64 -40.36 -52.11 -27.53
CA GLN A 64 -39.91 -53.10 -28.49
C GLN A 64 -40.21 -54.52 -28.01
N ALA A 65 -40.07 -54.77 -26.70
CA ALA A 65 -40.48 -56.02 -26.07
C ALA A 65 -41.99 -56.24 -26.17
N LEU A 66 -42.80 -55.20 -25.96
CA LEU A 66 -44.25 -55.25 -26.13
C LEU A 66 -44.67 -55.52 -27.58
N LEU A 67 -44.03 -54.85 -28.54
CA LEU A 67 -44.27 -55.07 -29.96
C LEU A 67 -43.87 -56.49 -30.38
N LEU A 68 -42.73 -56.99 -29.89
CA LEU A 68 -42.30 -58.36 -30.17
C LEU A 68 -43.28 -59.37 -29.58
N ALA A 69 -43.73 -59.17 -28.34
CA ALA A 69 -44.73 -60.01 -27.69
C ALA A 69 -46.05 -60.04 -28.47
N ALA A 70 -46.54 -58.86 -28.89
CA ALA A 70 -47.75 -58.73 -29.72
C ALA A 70 -47.60 -59.46 -31.07
N HIS A 71 -46.41 -59.37 -31.68
CA HIS A 71 -46.13 -60.01 -32.96
C HIS A 71 -45.98 -61.53 -32.83
N THR A 72 -45.37 -62.02 -31.75
CA THR A 72 -45.33 -63.46 -31.47
C THR A 72 -46.73 -64.03 -31.26
N GLU A 73 -47.61 -63.32 -30.56
CA GLU A 73 -49.00 -63.75 -30.39
C GLU A 73 -49.77 -63.72 -31.73
N ALA A 74 -49.63 -62.65 -32.51
CA ALA A 74 -50.27 -62.56 -33.83
C ALA A 74 -49.82 -63.68 -34.79
N SER A 75 -48.52 -63.99 -34.83
CA SER A 75 -47.99 -65.05 -35.70
C SER A 75 -48.40 -66.45 -35.23
N ILE A 76 -48.51 -66.72 -33.92
CA ILE A 76 -49.06 -67.97 -33.39
C ILE A 76 -50.52 -68.16 -33.84
N TRP A 77 -51.31 -67.09 -33.82
CA TRP A 77 -52.69 -67.12 -34.29
C TRP A 77 -52.81 -67.36 -35.78
N GLU A 78 -51.96 -66.72 -36.59
CA GLU A 78 -51.92 -66.90 -38.04
C GLU A 78 -51.46 -68.32 -38.44
N ALA A 79 -50.51 -68.89 -37.70
CA ALA A 79 -50.09 -70.28 -37.83
C ALA A 79 -51.18 -71.28 -37.42
N ARG A 80 -52.00 -70.97 -36.41
CA ARG A 80 -53.16 -71.79 -36.01
C ARG A 80 -54.30 -71.74 -37.02
N GLY A 81 -54.57 -70.57 -37.61
CA GLY A 81 -55.58 -70.42 -38.67
C GLY A 81 -55.20 -71.12 -39.97
N THR A 82 -53.89 -71.22 -40.28
CA THR A 82 -53.38 -71.97 -41.44
C THR A 82 -53.23 -73.48 -41.19
N ALA A 83 -53.13 -73.92 -39.93
CA ALA A 83 -53.08 -75.33 -39.54
C ALA A 83 -54.38 -76.12 -39.82
N GLU A 84 -55.53 -75.45 -40.03
CA GLU A 84 -56.75 -76.11 -40.53
C GLU A 84 -56.72 -76.36 -42.06
N ALA A 85 -55.67 -75.94 -42.78
CA ALA A 85 -55.55 -76.10 -44.23
C ALA A 85 -54.22 -76.70 -44.74
N ALA A 86 -53.31 -77.21 -43.89
CA ALA A 86 -52.04 -77.80 -44.35
C ALA A 86 -51.71 -79.17 -43.69
N PRO A 87 -51.24 -80.19 -44.45
CA PRO A 87 -50.91 -81.52 -43.95
C PRO A 87 -49.57 -81.56 -43.17
N PRO A 88 -49.29 -82.62 -42.37
CA PRO A 88 -48.29 -82.60 -41.29
C PRO A 88 -46.83 -82.49 -41.77
N PRO A 89 -45.90 -82.05 -40.87
CA PRO A 89 -44.55 -81.66 -41.25
C PRO A 89 -43.58 -82.85 -41.32
N ASP A 90 -42.83 -82.93 -42.42
CA ASP A 90 -41.51 -83.56 -42.46
C ASP A 90 -40.47 -82.44 -42.59
N GLU A 91 -39.57 -82.36 -41.61
CA GLU A 91 -38.41 -81.46 -41.40
C GLU A 91 -38.58 -80.15 -40.59
N PRO A 92 -37.62 -79.82 -39.68
CA PRO A 92 -37.76 -78.75 -38.69
C PRO A 92 -37.33 -77.35 -39.17
N HIS A 93 -37.20 -77.12 -40.48
CA HIS A 93 -36.58 -75.90 -41.00
C HIS A 93 -37.57 -74.80 -41.45
N ALA A 94 -38.88 -75.06 -41.52
CA ALA A 94 -39.86 -74.10 -42.05
C ALA A 94 -40.36 -73.01 -41.07
N VAL A 95 -40.07 -73.14 -39.77
CA VAL A 95 -40.46 -72.12 -38.76
C VAL A 95 -39.57 -70.88 -38.83
N GLY A 96 -38.35 -71.01 -39.39
CA GLY A 96 -37.39 -69.91 -39.48
C GLY A 96 -37.68 -68.88 -40.58
N GLU A 97 -38.33 -69.28 -41.70
CA GLU A 97 -38.56 -68.38 -42.84
C GLU A 97 -39.90 -67.63 -42.80
N LEU A 98 -40.88 -68.06 -41.99
CA LEU A 98 -42.14 -67.32 -41.79
C LEU A 98 -41.98 -66.07 -40.92
N LEU A 99 -40.87 -65.96 -40.19
CA LEU A 99 -40.58 -64.85 -39.27
C LEU A 99 -40.19 -63.52 -39.96
N VAL A 100 -40.01 -63.52 -41.30
CA VAL A 100 -39.39 -62.38 -42.00
C VAL A 100 -40.31 -61.71 -43.04
N ALA A 101 -41.46 -62.28 -43.39
CA ALA A 101 -42.33 -61.74 -44.45
C ALA A 101 -43.72 -61.32 -43.93
N GLY A 102 -43.81 -60.14 -43.30
CA GLY A 102 -45.09 -59.57 -42.88
C GLY A 102 -44.96 -58.39 -41.92
N LEU A 103 -44.32 -57.29 -42.36
CA LEU A 103 -44.21 -56.08 -41.55
C LEU A 103 -44.75 -54.88 -42.33
N ASP A 104 -46.08 -54.76 -42.37
CA ASP A 104 -46.77 -53.55 -42.80
C ASP A 104 -47.51 -52.89 -41.62
N ALA A 105 -47.05 -51.67 -41.32
CA ALA A 105 -47.58 -50.68 -40.36
C ALA A 105 -47.87 -51.15 -38.92
N GLN A 106 -46.89 -50.99 -38.02
CA GLN A 106 -47.10 -51.12 -36.57
C GLN A 106 -47.67 -49.83 -35.99
N LEU A 107 -48.78 -49.90 -35.24
CA LEU A 107 -49.39 -48.76 -34.55
C LEU A 107 -49.33 -48.97 -33.04
N LEU A 108 -48.59 -48.11 -32.36
CA LEU A 108 -48.56 -48.02 -30.91
C LEU A 108 -49.51 -46.91 -30.45
N ARG A 109 -50.31 -47.16 -29.42
CA ARG A 109 -51.20 -46.20 -28.79
C ARG A 109 -50.92 -46.17 -27.30
N VAL A 110 -50.88 -44.99 -26.70
CA VAL A 110 -50.99 -44.83 -25.25
C VAL A 110 -52.45 -44.50 -24.98
N VAL A 111 -53.11 -45.25 -24.11
CA VAL A 111 -54.54 -45.13 -23.86
C VAL A 111 -54.77 -45.01 -22.36
N ALA A 112 -55.55 -44.02 -21.93
CA ALA A 112 -55.97 -43.88 -20.54
C ALA A 112 -56.93 -44.99 -20.11
N ASP A 113 -57.17 -45.11 -18.81
CA ASP A 113 -58.10 -46.08 -18.19
C ASP A 113 -59.51 -46.05 -18.77
N ASP A 114 -59.96 -44.88 -19.19
CA ASP A 114 -61.28 -44.64 -19.78
C ASP A 114 -61.34 -44.91 -21.29
N GLY A 115 -60.28 -45.49 -21.86
CA GLY A 115 -60.20 -45.85 -23.28
C GLY A 115 -59.78 -44.70 -24.20
N ARG A 116 -59.47 -43.51 -23.68
CA ARG A 116 -59.04 -42.36 -24.50
C ARG A 116 -57.58 -42.47 -24.95
N GLU A 117 -57.31 -42.20 -26.22
CA GLU A 117 -55.96 -42.19 -26.78
C GLU A 117 -55.19 -40.93 -26.32
N LEU A 118 -54.09 -41.14 -25.59
CA LEU A 118 -53.18 -40.11 -25.08
C LEU A 118 -52.07 -39.77 -26.09
N ALA A 119 -51.63 -40.75 -26.88
CA ALA A 119 -50.68 -40.56 -27.98
C ALA A 119 -50.74 -41.77 -28.93
N SER A 120 -50.37 -41.61 -30.20
CA SER A 120 -50.11 -42.74 -31.10
C SER A 120 -48.86 -42.56 -31.94
N TYR A 121 -48.12 -43.66 -32.12
CA TYR A 121 -46.90 -43.75 -32.89
C TYR A 121 -47.03 -44.85 -33.96
N ARG A 122 -46.57 -44.58 -35.18
CA ARG A 122 -46.48 -45.59 -36.24
C ARG A 122 -45.01 -45.90 -36.51
N HIS A 123 -44.61 -47.17 -36.41
CA HIS A 123 -43.27 -47.57 -36.82
C HIS A 123 -43.21 -47.65 -38.35
N ALA A 124 -42.43 -46.77 -38.99
CA ALA A 124 -42.09 -46.91 -40.40
C ALA A 124 -40.87 -47.85 -40.51
N PRO A 125 -40.92 -48.95 -41.27
CA PRO A 125 -39.77 -49.85 -41.41
C PRO A 125 -38.58 -49.10 -42.01
N ARG A 126 -37.39 -49.33 -41.44
CA ARG A 126 -36.14 -48.79 -41.98
C ARG A 126 -35.88 -49.49 -43.31
N ALA A 127 -36.04 -48.79 -44.43
CA ALA A 127 -35.74 -49.33 -45.75
C ALA A 127 -34.28 -49.81 -45.79
N ALA A 128 -34.08 -51.10 -46.05
CA ALA A 128 -32.79 -51.61 -46.48
C ALA A 128 -32.46 -50.98 -47.84
N SER A 129 -31.23 -50.52 -47.99
CA SER A 129 -30.71 -49.80 -49.15
C SER A 129 -30.95 -50.51 -50.49
N SER A 130 -31.65 -49.85 -51.43
CA SER A 130 -31.25 -49.77 -52.84
C SER A 130 -32.02 -48.64 -53.55
N GLU A 131 -31.31 -47.94 -54.41
CA GLU A 131 -31.74 -46.85 -55.29
C GLU A 131 -33.03 -47.17 -56.08
N ALA A 132 -33.98 -46.21 -56.13
CA ALA A 132 -34.69 -45.78 -57.34
C ALA A 132 -35.79 -44.75 -57.00
N GLU A 133 -35.81 -43.68 -57.79
CA GLU A 133 -36.79 -42.59 -57.80
C GLU A 133 -38.25 -43.07 -57.94
N GLY A 134 -39.18 -42.31 -57.35
CA GLY A 134 -40.61 -42.47 -57.60
C GLY A 134 -41.44 -41.46 -56.80
N ASP A 135 -41.79 -40.36 -57.45
CA ASP A 135 -42.72 -39.33 -56.98
C ASP A 135 -44.09 -39.93 -56.66
N GLY A 136 -44.60 -39.73 -55.44
CA GLY A 136 -45.87 -40.30 -55.01
C GLY A 136 -46.10 -40.13 -53.51
N ALA A 137 -46.81 -39.07 -53.12
CA ALA A 137 -47.34 -38.93 -51.77
C ALA A 137 -48.18 -40.16 -51.40
N PRO A 138 -47.96 -40.81 -50.23
CA PRO A 138 -48.81 -41.91 -49.82
C PRO A 138 -50.23 -41.39 -49.59
N ALA A 139 -51.20 -42.02 -50.26
CA ALA A 139 -52.62 -41.68 -50.16
C ALA A 139 -53.08 -41.69 -48.69
N PRO A 140 -53.97 -40.77 -48.27
CA PRO A 140 -54.56 -40.85 -46.94
C PRO A 140 -55.40 -42.13 -46.84
N LEU A 141 -55.05 -42.99 -45.88
CA LEU A 141 -55.83 -44.19 -45.56
C LEU A 141 -57.26 -43.82 -45.14
N PRO A 142 -58.26 -44.65 -45.47
CA PRO A 142 -59.66 -44.37 -45.17
C PRO A 142 -59.92 -44.34 -43.65
N PRO A 143 -60.95 -43.59 -43.20
CA PRO A 143 -61.35 -43.60 -41.79
C PRO A 143 -61.84 -44.99 -41.39
N LEU A 144 -61.50 -45.41 -40.17
CA LEU A 144 -61.93 -46.70 -39.61
C LEU A 144 -63.42 -46.63 -39.28
N ASP A 145 -64.21 -47.51 -39.89
CA ASP A 145 -65.63 -47.72 -39.64
C ASP A 145 -65.83 -48.41 -38.27
N PRO A 146 -66.62 -47.84 -37.34
CA PRO A 146 -66.86 -48.45 -36.02
C PRO A 146 -67.76 -49.70 -36.06
N ALA A 147 -68.25 -50.14 -37.23
CA ALA A 147 -69.21 -51.24 -37.35
C ALA A 147 -68.62 -52.64 -37.67
N HIS A 148 -67.30 -52.83 -37.64
CA HIS A 148 -66.65 -54.16 -37.70
C HIS A 148 -65.91 -54.49 -36.38
N GLU A 149 -66.67 -54.55 -35.28
CA GLU A 149 -66.26 -55.19 -34.03
C GLU A 149 -66.60 -56.70 -34.09
N THR A 150 -65.83 -57.48 -34.84
CA THR A 150 -65.89 -58.94 -34.72
C THR A 150 -64.49 -59.51 -34.93
N GLY A 151 -63.86 -59.92 -33.81
CA GLY A 151 -62.54 -60.57 -33.78
C GLY A 151 -61.44 -59.72 -33.14
N ILE A 152 -61.63 -59.29 -31.89
CA ILE A 152 -60.57 -58.71 -31.05
C ILE A 152 -60.36 -59.67 -29.87
N ASP A 153 -59.24 -60.40 -29.88
CA ASP A 153 -58.84 -61.21 -28.73
C ASP A 153 -57.93 -60.41 -27.80
N TRP A 154 -58.41 -60.21 -26.58
CA TRP A 154 -57.76 -59.42 -25.55
C TRP A 154 -56.80 -60.30 -24.75
N HIS A 155 -55.48 -60.09 -24.90
CA HIS A 155 -54.49 -60.75 -24.04
C HIS A 155 -53.89 -59.73 -23.06
N GLY A 156 -54.27 -59.87 -21.78
CA GLY A 156 -53.59 -59.19 -20.66
C GLY A 156 -53.98 -57.73 -20.38
N CYS A 157 -54.94 -57.14 -21.09
CA CYS A 157 -55.32 -55.72 -20.95
C CYS A 157 -56.49 -55.44 -19.97
N GLY A 158 -56.94 -56.42 -19.18
CA GLY A 158 -58.13 -56.29 -18.33
C GLY A 158 -57.83 -55.91 -16.88
N GLY A 159 -58.44 -54.81 -16.40
CA GLY A 159 -58.73 -54.61 -14.97
C GLY A 159 -57.66 -53.92 -14.10
N VAL A 160 -56.80 -53.07 -14.65
CA VAL A 160 -55.78 -52.33 -13.88
C VAL A 160 -56.00 -50.82 -14.05
N ALA A 161 -55.97 -50.07 -12.94
CA ALA A 161 -56.05 -48.60 -12.95
C ALA A 161 -54.66 -47.97 -13.24
N GLY A 162 -54.57 -47.16 -14.28
CA GLY A 162 -53.42 -46.34 -14.70
C GLY A 162 -53.37 -46.11 -16.23
N ALA A 163 -52.50 -45.21 -16.70
CA ALA A 163 -52.26 -45.08 -18.14
C ALA A 163 -51.73 -46.40 -18.73
N THR A 164 -52.28 -46.87 -19.85
CA THR A 164 -51.86 -48.12 -20.51
C THR A 164 -51.15 -47.85 -21.83
N LEU A 165 -49.92 -48.36 -21.99
CA LEU A 165 -49.28 -48.51 -23.29
C LEU A 165 -49.93 -49.68 -24.01
N ARG A 166 -50.36 -49.48 -25.24
CA ARG A 166 -50.99 -50.51 -26.09
C ARG A 166 -50.28 -50.60 -27.43
N ALA A 167 -49.89 -51.80 -27.82
CA ALA A 167 -49.31 -52.11 -29.10
C ALA A 167 -50.35 -52.86 -29.93
N VAL A 168 -50.74 -52.32 -31.08
CA VAL A 168 -51.71 -52.96 -31.98
C VAL A 168 -50.98 -53.50 -33.21
N VAL A 169 -51.03 -54.82 -33.38
CA VAL A 169 -50.46 -55.55 -34.51
C VAL A 169 -51.59 -56.14 -35.35
N PRO A 170 -51.83 -55.65 -36.58
CA PRO A 170 -52.77 -56.26 -37.49
C PRO A 170 -52.22 -57.57 -38.09
N PHE A 171 -53.09 -58.54 -38.36
CA PHE A 171 -52.77 -59.78 -39.09
C PHE A 171 -53.93 -60.16 -40.04
N SER A 172 -53.74 -61.17 -40.90
CA SER A 172 -54.71 -61.50 -41.97
C SER A 172 -56.12 -61.86 -41.48
N GLY A 173 -56.28 -62.28 -40.22
CA GLY A 173 -57.55 -62.67 -39.60
C GLY A 173 -58.09 -61.71 -38.53
N GLY A 174 -57.44 -60.58 -38.25
CA GLY A 174 -57.87 -59.67 -37.17
C GLY A 174 -56.77 -58.71 -36.67
N ARG A 175 -56.86 -58.30 -35.41
CA ARG A 175 -55.83 -57.48 -34.75
C ARG A 175 -55.52 -58.03 -33.36
N VAL A 176 -54.23 -58.09 -33.02
CA VAL A 176 -53.75 -58.39 -31.67
C VAL A 176 -53.36 -57.08 -30.98
N GLU A 177 -53.90 -56.86 -29.79
CA GLU A 177 -53.52 -55.75 -28.92
C GLU A 177 -52.78 -56.29 -27.69
N ALA A 178 -51.53 -55.88 -27.50
CA ALA A 178 -50.77 -56.16 -26.29
C ALA A 178 -50.66 -54.89 -25.45
N CYS A 179 -50.85 -55.00 -24.14
CA CYS A 179 -50.80 -53.84 -23.25
C CYS A 179 -49.73 -53.98 -22.16
N SER A 180 -49.16 -52.85 -21.75
CA SER A 180 -48.38 -52.70 -20.52
C SER A 180 -48.88 -51.48 -19.76
N THR A 181 -49.02 -51.61 -18.45
CA THR A 181 -49.54 -50.54 -17.59
C THR A 181 -48.39 -49.62 -17.14
N LEU A 182 -48.48 -48.33 -17.47
CA LEU A 182 -47.71 -47.27 -16.82
C LEU A 182 -48.40 -46.92 -15.48
N THR A 183 -48.27 -47.83 -14.51
CA THR A 183 -48.81 -47.60 -13.17
C THR A 183 -48.00 -46.53 -12.43
N ALA A 184 -48.62 -45.90 -11.44
CA ALA A 184 -47.91 -45.03 -10.49
C ALA A 184 -46.74 -45.77 -9.80
N GLU A 185 -46.88 -47.07 -9.53
CA GLU A 185 -45.81 -47.91 -8.96
C GLU A 185 -44.59 -48.04 -9.90
N ARG A 186 -44.82 -48.21 -11.20
CA ARG A 186 -43.76 -48.31 -12.20
C ARG A 186 -43.02 -46.97 -12.34
N LEU A 187 -43.75 -45.86 -12.37
CA LEU A 187 -43.16 -44.51 -12.38
C LEU A 187 -42.37 -44.24 -11.09
N ALA A 188 -42.86 -44.66 -9.94
CA ALA A 188 -42.16 -44.53 -8.66
C ALA A 188 -40.85 -45.35 -8.61
N ALA A 189 -40.83 -46.53 -9.23
CA ALA A 189 -39.62 -47.35 -9.34
C ALA A 189 -38.53 -46.67 -10.19
N GLU A 190 -38.92 -46.10 -11.33
CA GLU A 190 -37.99 -45.36 -12.21
C GLU A 190 -37.55 -44.02 -11.61
N ALA A 191 -38.47 -43.29 -10.98
CA ALA A 191 -38.20 -42.06 -10.24
C ALA A 191 -37.12 -42.26 -9.15
N LYS A 192 -37.24 -43.34 -8.38
CA LYS A 192 -36.27 -43.70 -7.34
C LYS A 192 -34.89 -44.01 -7.91
N ARG A 193 -34.81 -44.64 -9.08
CA ARG A 193 -33.55 -45.01 -9.73
C ARG A 193 -32.85 -43.82 -10.38
N LEU A 194 -33.64 -42.89 -10.93
CA LEU A 194 -33.14 -41.69 -11.61
C LEU A 194 -32.97 -40.48 -10.66
N HIS A 195 -33.43 -40.60 -9.40
CA HIS A 195 -33.46 -39.52 -8.41
C HIS A 195 -34.24 -38.29 -8.90
N LEU A 196 -35.37 -38.52 -9.56
CA LEU A 196 -36.23 -37.50 -10.18
C LEU A 196 -37.71 -37.85 -9.97
N GLU A 197 -38.57 -36.85 -9.85
CA GLU A 197 -40.01 -37.04 -9.81
C GLU A 197 -40.58 -37.01 -11.24
N LEU A 198 -41.57 -37.85 -11.53
CA LEU A 198 -42.09 -38.07 -12.90
C LEU A 198 -43.61 -37.92 -12.94
N ALA A 199 -44.13 -37.27 -13.98
CA ALA A 199 -45.57 -37.20 -14.23
C ALA A 199 -45.93 -37.28 -15.72
N LEU A 200 -47.05 -37.95 -16.01
CA LEU A 200 -47.67 -38.07 -17.32
C LEU A 200 -48.87 -37.10 -17.39
N PRO A 201 -48.82 -36.05 -18.21
CA PRO A 201 -49.93 -35.09 -18.36
C PRO A 201 -51.16 -35.74 -19.03
N ASP A 202 -52.37 -35.35 -18.60
CA ASP A 202 -53.63 -35.69 -19.30
C ASP A 202 -53.85 -34.66 -20.44
N PRO A 203 -53.82 -35.08 -21.72
CA PRO A 203 -53.99 -34.20 -22.86
C PRO A 203 -55.39 -33.58 -22.99
N ALA A 204 -56.42 -34.13 -22.33
CA ALA A 204 -57.77 -33.56 -22.40
C ALA A 204 -58.07 -32.57 -21.26
N HIS A 205 -57.40 -32.71 -20.12
CA HIS A 205 -57.58 -31.85 -18.96
C HIS A 205 -56.26 -31.15 -18.65
N ALA A 206 -56.05 -29.98 -19.27
CA ALA A 206 -54.92 -29.13 -18.95
C ALA A 206 -54.84 -28.93 -17.42
N GLY A 207 -53.68 -29.26 -16.83
CA GLY A 207 -53.47 -29.17 -15.39
C GLY A 207 -53.73 -30.45 -14.58
N HIS A 208 -54.10 -31.57 -15.22
CA HIS A 208 -54.25 -32.88 -14.57
C HIS A 208 -53.22 -33.89 -15.09
N PHE A 209 -52.85 -34.86 -14.26
CA PHE A 209 -51.92 -35.93 -14.60
C PHE A 209 -52.65 -37.27 -14.69
N ALA A 210 -52.40 -38.02 -15.76
CA ALA A 210 -52.88 -39.39 -15.92
C ALA A 210 -52.19 -40.35 -14.93
N ALA A 211 -50.91 -40.09 -14.61
CA ALA A 211 -50.17 -40.76 -13.55
C ALA A 211 -48.99 -39.87 -13.10
N HIS A 212 -48.61 -39.94 -11.82
CA HIS A 212 -47.51 -39.15 -11.26
C HIS A 212 -46.91 -39.86 -10.04
N THR A 213 -45.68 -39.48 -9.69
CA THR A 213 -45.02 -39.92 -8.46
C THR A 213 -45.55 -39.15 -7.24
N THR A 214 -45.40 -39.74 -6.05
CA THR A 214 -46.04 -39.26 -4.81
C THR A 214 -45.63 -37.84 -4.41
N ASP A 215 -44.37 -37.47 -4.63
CA ASP A 215 -43.83 -36.17 -4.23
C ASP A 215 -43.84 -35.15 -5.38
N PHE A 216 -44.49 -35.48 -6.51
CA PHE A 216 -44.53 -34.63 -7.68
C PHE A 216 -45.30 -33.32 -7.41
N PRO A 217 -44.75 -32.14 -7.75
CA PRO A 217 -45.41 -30.87 -7.48
C PRO A 217 -46.64 -30.68 -8.37
N ALA A 218 -47.84 -30.69 -7.77
CA ALA A 218 -49.10 -30.57 -8.49
C ALA A 218 -49.19 -29.32 -9.39
N ALA A 219 -48.56 -28.20 -9.01
CA ALA A 219 -48.57 -26.97 -9.84
C ALA A 219 -47.69 -27.05 -11.09
N ALA A 220 -46.83 -28.07 -11.22
CA ALA A 220 -46.08 -28.33 -12.45
C ALA A 220 -46.96 -28.92 -13.57
N SER A 221 -48.25 -29.12 -13.33
CA SER A 221 -49.22 -29.58 -14.34
C SER A 221 -49.50 -28.57 -15.45
N GLN A 222 -49.06 -27.32 -15.26
CA GLN A 222 -49.15 -26.24 -16.26
C GLN A 222 -47.94 -26.19 -17.19
N VAL A 223 -46.94 -27.05 -17.02
CA VAL A 223 -45.75 -27.13 -17.88
C VAL A 223 -46.13 -27.88 -19.17
N THR A 224 -46.69 -27.16 -20.16
CA THR A 224 -47.39 -27.82 -21.30
C THR A 224 -46.70 -27.80 -22.65
N ARG A 225 -45.50 -27.23 -22.82
CA ARG A 225 -44.55 -27.50 -23.93
C ARG A 225 -43.40 -26.49 -23.85
N ASP A 226 -42.19 -27.00 -24.04
CA ASP A 226 -40.93 -26.29 -24.34
C ASP A 226 -40.23 -25.44 -23.28
N ASP A 227 -40.85 -25.08 -22.14
CA ASP A 227 -40.18 -24.28 -21.11
C ASP A 227 -39.90 -25.03 -19.80
N VAL A 228 -38.68 -24.86 -19.28
CA VAL A 228 -38.29 -25.25 -17.93
C VAL A 228 -38.87 -24.25 -16.93
N GLN A 229 -39.57 -24.74 -15.90
CA GLN A 229 -40.17 -23.88 -14.86
C GLN A 229 -39.56 -24.14 -13.49
N ILE A 230 -39.28 -23.06 -12.76
CA ILE A 230 -38.88 -23.12 -11.35
C ILE A 230 -40.11 -22.78 -10.50
N LEU A 231 -40.51 -23.70 -9.63
CA LEU A 231 -41.72 -23.62 -8.83
C LEU A 231 -41.36 -23.66 -7.35
N SER A 232 -41.93 -22.76 -6.54
CA SER A 232 -41.76 -22.80 -5.08
C SER A 232 -43.07 -23.21 -4.42
N LEU A 233 -43.09 -24.38 -3.78
CA LEU A 233 -44.29 -25.00 -3.20
C LEU A 233 -43.94 -25.62 -1.85
N ALA A 234 -44.76 -25.32 -0.83
CA ALA A 234 -44.62 -25.89 0.53
C ALA A 234 -43.20 -25.79 1.13
N GLY A 235 -42.46 -24.73 0.80
CA GLY A 235 -41.09 -24.51 1.29
C GLY A 235 -40.00 -25.23 0.50
N ARG A 236 -40.35 -25.97 -0.56
CA ARG A 236 -39.41 -26.59 -1.51
C ARG A 236 -39.38 -25.82 -2.83
N THR A 237 -38.23 -25.82 -3.49
CA THR A 237 -38.06 -25.25 -4.83
C THR A 237 -37.79 -26.37 -5.81
N TRP A 238 -38.66 -26.50 -6.80
CA TRP A 238 -38.62 -27.54 -7.81
C TRP A 238 -38.21 -26.96 -9.15
N CYS A 239 -37.46 -27.73 -9.93
CA CYS A 239 -37.21 -27.48 -11.34
C CYS A 239 -37.97 -28.53 -12.15
N ALA A 240 -38.98 -28.12 -12.91
CA ALA A 240 -39.80 -29.01 -13.73
C ALA A 240 -39.54 -28.74 -15.22
N ALA A 241 -39.34 -29.79 -16.00
CA ALA A 241 -39.08 -29.70 -17.43
C ALA A 241 -39.86 -30.80 -18.19
N PRO A 242 -40.47 -30.47 -19.34
CA PRO A 242 -41.08 -31.47 -20.20
C PRO A 242 -40.00 -32.24 -20.97
N VAL A 243 -40.14 -33.56 -21.04
CA VAL A 243 -39.28 -34.45 -21.80
C VAL A 243 -40.12 -35.18 -22.82
N GLU A 244 -39.90 -34.86 -24.10
CA GLU A 244 -40.51 -35.60 -25.20
C GLU A 244 -39.83 -36.96 -25.34
N ILE A 245 -40.59 -38.06 -25.33
CA ILE A 245 -40.03 -39.41 -25.40
C ILE A 245 -39.99 -39.89 -26.85
N PHE A 246 -41.06 -39.65 -27.62
CA PHE A 246 -41.14 -39.92 -29.06
C PHE A 246 -41.96 -38.85 -29.78
N ALA A 247 -41.48 -38.41 -30.95
CA ALA A 247 -42.17 -37.48 -31.85
C ALA A 247 -42.70 -38.22 -33.09
N VAL A 248 -43.90 -37.85 -33.55
CA VAL A 248 -44.52 -38.38 -34.78
C VAL A 248 -44.82 -37.24 -35.72
N ASP A 249 -44.39 -37.37 -36.98
CA ASP A 249 -44.67 -36.40 -38.04
C ASP A 249 -46.18 -36.12 -38.14
N GLY A 250 -46.58 -34.97 -37.58
CA GLY A 250 -47.92 -34.39 -37.68
C GLY A 250 -49.04 -35.01 -36.83
N ARG A 251 -48.78 -35.97 -35.90
CA ARG A 251 -49.88 -36.66 -35.18
C ARG A 251 -49.72 -36.90 -33.67
N GLY A 252 -48.73 -36.28 -33.00
CA GLY A 252 -48.66 -36.20 -31.53
C GLY A 252 -47.36 -36.76 -30.96
N SER A 253 -47.05 -36.38 -29.71
CA SER A 253 -45.85 -36.82 -29.00
C SER A 253 -46.14 -37.13 -27.54
N LEU A 254 -45.52 -38.19 -27.01
CA LEU A 254 -45.61 -38.54 -25.60
C LEU A 254 -44.62 -37.67 -24.82
N VAL A 255 -45.15 -36.80 -23.98
CA VAL A 255 -44.37 -35.92 -23.10
C VAL A 255 -44.48 -36.41 -21.67
N VAL A 256 -43.35 -36.57 -20.98
CA VAL A 256 -43.29 -36.81 -19.54
C VAL A 256 -42.70 -35.57 -18.89
N VAL A 257 -43.34 -35.07 -17.83
CA VAL A 257 -42.79 -33.97 -17.05
C VAL A 257 -41.89 -34.54 -15.96
N VAL A 258 -40.65 -34.07 -15.93
CA VAL A 258 -39.65 -34.45 -14.94
C VAL A 258 -39.48 -33.28 -13.98
N ALA A 259 -39.49 -33.55 -12.67
CA ALA A 259 -39.22 -32.55 -11.64
C ALA A 259 -38.07 -32.97 -10.74
N SER A 260 -37.16 -32.04 -10.43
CA SER A 260 -36.08 -32.24 -9.45
C SER A 260 -36.21 -31.25 -8.29
N ASP A 261 -35.94 -31.73 -7.06
CA ASP A 261 -35.90 -30.90 -5.86
C ASP A 261 -34.57 -30.15 -5.79
N LEU A 262 -34.64 -28.82 -5.88
CA LEU A 262 -33.49 -27.90 -5.87
C LEU A 262 -33.32 -27.25 -4.49
N SER A 263 -34.14 -27.57 -3.50
CA SER A 263 -34.18 -26.89 -2.20
C SER A 263 -32.84 -26.96 -1.46
N ASP A 264 -32.26 -28.14 -1.36
CA ASP A 264 -30.99 -28.36 -0.65
C ASP A 264 -29.83 -27.68 -1.38
N THR A 265 -29.85 -27.66 -2.71
CA THR A 265 -28.82 -27.00 -3.51
C THR A 265 -28.88 -25.47 -3.36
N LEU A 266 -30.08 -24.88 -3.39
CA LEU A 266 -30.26 -23.44 -3.17
C LEU A 266 -29.96 -23.03 -1.73
N ALA A 267 -30.29 -23.87 -0.75
CA ALA A 267 -29.94 -23.65 0.65
C ALA A 267 -28.41 -23.68 0.86
N SER A 268 -27.73 -24.68 0.27
CA SER A 268 -26.27 -24.79 0.30
C SER A 268 -25.57 -23.60 -0.38
N LEU A 269 -26.11 -23.13 -1.52
CA LEU A 269 -25.64 -21.94 -2.22
C LEU A 269 -25.76 -20.68 -1.36
N ARG A 270 -26.93 -20.44 -0.76
CA ARG A 270 -27.17 -19.30 0.14
C ARG A 270 -26.22 -19.33 1.34
N TYR A 271 -26.07 -20.49 1.97
CA TYR A 271 -25.15 -20.65 3.10
C TYR A 271 -23.70 -20.35 2.70
N THR A 272 -23.24 -20.91 1.58
CA THR A 272 -21.87 -20.69 1.06
C THR A 272 -21.64 -19.21 0.74
N LEU A 273 -22.62 -18.53 0.13
CA LEU A 273 -22.55 -17.08 -0.14
C LEU A 273 -22.43 -16.26 1.14
N LEU A 274 -23.26 -16.54 2.16
CA LEU A 274 -23.23 -15.82 3.42
C LEU A 274 -21.89 -16.00 4.14
N VAL A 275 -21.38 -17.24 4.20
CA VAL A 275 -20.07 -17.54 4.80
C VAL A 275 -18.95 -16.84 4.03
N GLY A 276 -18.97 -16.86 2.70
CA GLY A 276 -17.99 -16.16 1.87
C GLY A 276 -17.98 -14.65 2.08
N LEU A 277 -19.15 -14.01 2.11
CA LEU A 277 -19.29 -12.58 2.38
C LEU A 277 -18.79 -12.21 3.77
N LEU A 278 -19.11 -13.01 4.79
CA LEU A 278 -18.63 -12.81 6.15
C LEU A 278 -17.10 -12.90 6.22
N ALA A 279 -16.50 -13.87 5.53
CA ALA A 279 -15.05 -14.04 5.48
C ALA A 279 -14.35 -12.85 4.79
N ILE A 280 -14.90 -12.33 3.69
CA ILE A 280 -14.38 -11.11 3.04
C ILE A 280 -14.47 -9.92 4.00
N LEU A 281 -15.62 -9.74 4.65
CA LEU A 281 -15.80 -8.62 5.58
C LEU A 281 -14.79 -8.69 6.72
N LEU A 282 -14.62 -9.87 7.33
CA LEU A 282 -13.68 -10.08 8.41
C LEU A 282 -12.23 -9.80 7.98
N THR A 283 -11.80 -10.35 6.85
CA THR A 283 -10.44 -10.14 6.32
C THR A 283 -10.20 -8.67 5.96
N SER A 284 -11.18 -7.99 5.38
CA SER A 284 -11.13 -6.56 5.06
C SER A 284 -10.99 -5.69 6.31
N VAL A 285 -11.77 -5.98 7.36
CA VAL A 285 -11.71 -5.25 8.63
C VAL A 285 -10.35 -5.45 9.30
N VAL A 286 -9.85 -6.68 9.37
CA VAL A 286 -8.52 -6.98 9.95
C VAL A 286 -7.41 -6.27 9.19
N ALA A 287 -7.45 -6.33 7.84
CA ALA A 287 -6.46 -5.66 7.00
C ALA A 287 -6.48 -4.14 7.20
N LEU A 288 -7.66 -3.51 7.24
CA LEU A 288 -7.81 -2.07 7.48
C LEU A 288 -7.30 -1.66 8.86
N LEU A 289 -7.64 -2.41 9.92
CA LEU A 289 -7.17 -2.12 11.28
C LEU A 289 -5.65 -2.25 11.40
N PHE A 290 -5.08 -3.30 10.81
CA PHE A 290 -3.63 -3.52 10.79
C PHE A 290 -2.91 -2.42 10.01
N GLY A 291 -3.39 -2.09 8.81
CA GLY A 291 -2.85 -1.02 7.97
C GLY A 291 -2.91 0.34 8.65
N ALA A 292 -4.04 0.68 9.28
CA ALA A 292 -4.18 1.92 10.03
C ALA A 292 -3.22 1.99 11.23
N ARG A 293 -3.05 0.88 11.97
CA ARG A 293 -2.13 0.80 13.10
C ARG A 293 -0.68 0.99 12.66
N LEU A 294 -0.25 0.27 11.62
CA LEU A 294 1.11 0.37 11.08
C LEU A 294 1.42 1.78 10.55
N ALA A 295 0.53 2.33 9.73
CA ALA A 295 0.66 3.70 9.21
C ALA A 295 0.73 4.75 10.33
N SER A 296 -0.06 4.58 11.40
CA SER A 296 -0.05 5.50 12.54
C SER A 296 1.25 5.44 13.36
N LYS A 297 1.90 4.27 13.45
CA LYS A 297 3.20 4.13 14.13
C LYS A 297 4.29 4.84 13.33
N MET A 298 4.42 4.53 12.04
CA MET A 298 5.43 5.14 11.18
C MET A 298 5.27 6.65 11.07
N SER A 299 4.03 7.13 10.90
CA SER A 299 3.78 8.58 10.79
C SER A 299 4.13 9.32 12.08
N ARG A 300 3.94 8.71 13.25
CA ARG A 300 4.35 9.32 14.52
C ARG A 300 5.87 9.37 14.67
N ALA A 301 6.58 8.29 14.34
CA ALA A 301 8.03 8.26 14.40
C ALA A 301 8.65 9.34 13.49
N LEU A 302 8.22 9.40 12.22
CA LEU A 302 8.72 10.38 11.26
C LEU A 302 8.36 11.82 11.65
N LYS A 303 7.15 12.05 12.20
CA LYS A 303 6.74 13.38 12.67
C LYS A 303 7.65 13.88 13.81
N ARG A 304 8.02 13.02 14.75
CA ARG A 304 8.90 13.40 15.87
C ARG A 304 10.28 13.84 15.40
N VAL A 305 10.89 13.09 14.49
CA VAL A 305 12.19 13.46 13.91
C VAL A 305 12.07 14.75 13.08
N SER A 306 11.02 14.89 12.27
CA SER A 306 10.77 16.12 11.51
C SER A 306 10.54 17.33 12.40
N ASP A 307 9.81 17.18 13.51
CA ASP A 307 9.61 18.26 14.49
C ASP A 307 10.93 18.57 15.20
N GLY A 308 11.76 17.56 15.52
CA GLY A 308 13.12 17.73 16.04
C GLY A 308 13.99 18.57 15.12
N PHE A 309 14.00 18.28 13.82
CA PHE A 309 14.73 19.10 12.83
C PHE A 309 14.28 20.55 12.81
N ARG A 310 12.97 20.82 12.93
CA ARG A 310 12.46 22.20 12.98
C ARG A 310 12.99 22.94 14.21
N ARG A 311 13.03 22.27 15.36
CA ARG A 311 13.53 22.84 16.62
C ARG A 311 15.03 23.11 16.59
N ILE A 312 15.84 22.24 15.97
CA ILE A 312 17.27 22.50 15.73
C ILE A 312 17.46 23.79 14.92
N ASN A 313 16.62 24.04 13.91
CA ASN A 313 16.70 25.27 13.12
C ASN A 313 16.33 26.54 13.93
N GLU A 314 15.64 26.36 15.05
CA GLU A 314 15.33 27.40 16.05
C GLU A 314 16.38 27.44 17.18
N HIS A 315 17.52 26.76 17.02
CA HIS A 315 18.61 26.62 18.01
C HIS A 315 18.18 25.92 19.30
N GLU A 316 17.12 25.13 19.25
CA GLU A 316 16.66 24.32 20.37
C GLU A 316 17.10 22.86 20.17
N TYR A 317 18.22 22.51 20.80
CA TYR A 317 18.81 21.16 20.72
C TYR A 317 18.07 20.20 21.63
N VAL A 318 17.11 19.46 21.07
CA VAL A 318 16.28 18.54 21.84
C VAL A 318 16.37 17.13 21.29
N HIS A 319 16.61 16.20 22.19
CA HIS A 319 16.56 14.78 21.90
C HIS A 319 15.15 14.35 21.53
N VAL A 320 15.06 13.50 20.52
CA VAL A 320 13.81 12.84 20.17
C VAL A 320 13.70 11.55 20.98
N ASP A 321 12.55 11.35 21.64
CA ASP A 321 12.26 10.13 22.38
C ASP A 321 12.38 8.90 21.48
N LEU A 322 13.24 7.96 21.89
CA LEU A 322 13.45 6.69 21.21
C LEU A 322 12.15 5.89 21.19
N VAL A 323 11.60 5.70 19.99
CA VAL A 323 10.57 4.69 19.76
C VAL A 323 11.32 3.39 19.51
N LYS A 324 11.28 2.46 20.48
CA LYS A 324 11.83 1.11 20.31
C LYS A 324 11.01 0.33 19.29
N THR A 325 11.30 0.49 18.01
CA THR A 325 10.68 -0.29 16.93
C THR A 325 11.52 -1.47 16.48
N GLY A 326 12.83 -1.49 16.77
CA GLY A 326 13.77 -2.55 16.37
C GLY A 326 14.02 -2.58 14.86
N ASP A 327 13.76 -1.46 14.17
CA ASP A 327 13.83 -1.29 12.72
C ASP A 327 14.63 -0.02 12.35
N GLU A 328 14.68 0.32 11.07
CA GLU A 328 15.42 1.47 10.55
C GLU A 328 14.90 2.82 11.09
N LEU A 329 13.68 2.86 11.66
CA LEU A 329 13.15 4.07 12.29
C LEU A 329 13.79 4.31 13.67
N GLU A 330 14.18 3.25 14.38
CA GLU A 330 14.94 3.36 15.61
C GLU A 330 16.36 3.85 15.31
N ASP A 331 17.02 3.29 14.29
CA ASP A 331 18.35 3.74 13.84
C ASP A 331 18.33 5.21 13.43
N LEU A 332 17.28 5.67 12.75
CA LEU A 332 17.11 7.08 12.39
C LEU A 332 17.02 7.98 13.63
N ALA A 333 16.29 7.56 14.67
CA ALA A 333 16.16 8.34 15.91
C ALA A 333 17.49 8.38 16.69
N ILE A 334 18.22 7.26 16.73
CA ILE A 334 19.55 7.18 17.34
C ILE A 334 20.53 8.10 16.60
N GLY A 335 20.58 8.01 15.27
CA GLY A 335 21.44 8.85 14.44
C GLY A 335 21.12 10.33 14.57
N PHE A 336 19.84 10.69 14.66
CA PHE A 336 19.41 12.06 14.91
C PHE A 336 19.91 12.58 16.27
N ASN A 337 19.74 11.80 17.35
CA ASN A 337 20.20 12.20 18.67
C ASN A 337 21.73 12.34 18.74
N ALA A 338 22.49 11.44 18.11
CA ALA A 338 23.95 11.56 18.02
C ALA A 338 24.39 12.84 17.29
N MET A 339 23.66 13.27 16.25
CA MET A 339 23.90 14.55 15.59
C MET A 339 23.60 15.74 16.52
N VAL A 340 22.51 15.67 17.31
CA VAL A 340 22.18 16.70 18.32
C VAL A 340 23.31 16.82 19.35
N ASP A 341 23.80 15.70 19.86
CA ASP A 341 24.95 15.67 20.78
C ASP A 341 26.20 16.32 20.16
N GLY A 342 26.50 16.01 18.89
CA GLY A 342 27.62 16.63 18.18
C GLY A 342 27.48 18.15 18.01
N LEU A 343 26.26 18.66 17.81
CA LEU A 343 26.00 20.09 17.72
C LEU A 343 26.14 20.78 19.09
N LEU A 344 25.61 20.16 20.14
CA LEU A 344 25.77 20.65 21.52
C LEU A 344 27.25 20.73 21.92
N GLU A 345 28.01 19.69 21.63
CA GLU A 345 29.45 19.65 21.89
C GLU A 345 30.18 20.76 21.13
N ARG A 346 29.87 20.95 19.84
CA ARG A 346 30.46 22.03 19.03
C ARG A 346 30.19 23.41 19.64
N ASP A 347 28.96 23.67 20.06
CA ASP A 347 28.58 24.95 20.65
C ASP A 347 29.23 25.13 22.04
N HIS A 348 29.37 24.06 22.81
CA HIS A 348 30.10 24.06 24.08
C HIS A 348 31.60 24.36 23.88
N LEU A 349 32.24 23.75 22.89
CA LEU A 349 33.62 24.04 22.52
C LEU A 349 33.77 25.50 22.08
N ARG A 350 32.88 26.01 21.22
CA ARG A 350 32.88 27.41 20.80
C ARG A 350 32.76 28.37 22.00
N ALA A 351 31.86 28.09 22.93
CA ALA A 351 31.70 28.88 24.15
C ALA A 351 32.91 28.80 25.08
N THR A 352 33.57 27.64 25.14
CA THR A 352 34.77 27.43 25.97
C THR A 352 35.98 28.15 25.38
N PHE A 353 36.22 28.04 24.06
CA PHE A 353 37.28 28.77 23.37
C PHE A 353 37.06 30.29 23.41
N GLY A 354 35.80 30.75 23.35
CA GLY A 354 35.46 32.17 23.48
C GLY A 354 35.85 32.81 24.83
N LYS A 355 36.16 32.02 25.86
CA LYS A 355 36.71 32.54 27.14
C LYS A 355 38.21 32.82 27.08
N TYR A 356 38.91 32.24 26.12
CA TYR A 356 40.36 32.32 26.00
C TYR A 356 40.82 33.04 24.72
N MET A 357 39.91 33.24 23.76
CA MET A 357 40.18 33.82 22.44
C MET A 357 39.00 34.70 22.03
N THR A 358 39.25 35.74 21.24
CA THR A 358 38.16 36.59 20.74
C THR A 358 37.30 35.84 19.72
N PRO A 359 36.03 36.23 19.51
CA PRO A 359 35.14 35.57 18.55
C PRO A 359 35.74 35.43 17.15
N GLU A 360 36.51 36.43 16.73
CA GLU A 360 37.18 36.46 15.42
C GLU A 360 38.25 35.38 15.28
N ILE A 361 39.05 35.13 16.34
CA ILE A 361 40.04 34.04 16.35
C ILE A 361 39.32 32.69 16.37
N VAL A 362 38.28 32.53 17.19
CA VAL A 362 37.51 31.28 17.24
C VAL A 362 36.89 30.95 15.88
N ASP A 363 36.27 31.93 15.22
CA ASP A 363 35.70 31.74 13.89
C ASP A 363 36.77 31.43 12.83
N HIS A 364 37.94 32.07 12.92
CA HIS A 364 39.07 31.78 12.04
C HIS A 364 39.59 30.34 12.20
N LEU A 365 39.75 29.86 13.45
CA LEU A 365 40.20 28.50 13.75
C LEU A 365 39.15 27.45 13.35
N MET A 366 37.87 27.69 13.65
CA MET A 366 36.76 26.79 13.31
C MET A 366 36.53 26.66 11.79
N ALA A 367 36.98 27.63 10.99
CA ALA A 367 36.98 27.55 9.54
C ALA A 367 38.07 26.63 8.96
N GLY A 368 38.87 25.97 9.81
CA GLY A 368 39.91 25.02 9.39
C GLY A 368 41.24 25.64 9.01
N LYS A 369 41.44 26.94 9.27
CA LYS A 369 42.70 27.67 8.97
C LYS A 369 43.71 27.56 10.12
N VAL A 370 44.06 26.31 10.48
CA VAL A 370 44.94 26.01 11.62
C VAL A 370 46.37 25.65 11.18
N GLU A 371 46.69 25.81 9.89
CA GLU A 371 48.03 25.50 9.38
C GLU A 371 49.08 26.51 9.87
N LEU A 372 50.33 26.03 10.01
CA LEU A 372 51.48 26.84 10.38
C LEU A 372 51.79 27.86 9.27
N GLY A 373 52.09 29.08 9.68
CA GLY A 373 52.40 30.18 8.78
C GLY A 373 51.57 31.41 9.09
N GLY A 374 51.74 32.45 8.29
CA GLY A 374 50.97 33.68 8.45
C GLY A 374 50.89 34.45 7.16
N GLU A 375 49.85 35.27 7.06
CA GLU A 375 49.66 36.21 5.98
C GLU A 375 50.21 37.59 6.37
N SER A 376 50.73 38.31 5.37
CA SER A 376 51.19 39.67 5.56
C SER A 376 49.98 40.61 5.59
N LEU A 377 49.65 41.14 6.76
CA LEU A 377 48.51 42.03 6.95
C LEU A 377 48.97 43.43 7.36
N GLN A 378 48.25 44.43 6.88
CA GLN A 378 48.33 45.79 7.39
C GLN A 378 47.44 45.87 8.63
N VAL A 379 48.04 46.15 9.79
CA VAL A 379 47.32 46.20 11.07
C VAL A 379 47.66 47.46 11.85
N THR A 380 46.89 47.73 12.90
CA THR A 380 47.23 48.68 13.95
C THR A 380 47.40 47.94 15.27
N VAL A 381 48.58 48.03 15.87
CA VAL A 381 48.93 47.39 17.14
C VAL A 381 48.85 48.42 18.26
N LEU A 382 48.19 48.06 19.35
CA LEU A 382 48.08 48.83 20.58
C LEU A 382 48.75 48.04 21.71
N PHE A 383 49.70 48.67 22.40
CA PHE A 383 50.24 48.19 23.66
C PHE A 383 49.79 49.12 24.78
N THR A 384 49.44 48.55 25.93
CA THR A 384 49.18 49.31 27.15
C THR A 384 49.85 48.61 28.32
N ASP A 385 50.50 49.37 29.20
CA ASP A 385 51.16 48.85 30.41
C ASP A 385 50.82 49.70 31.64
N ILE A 386 50.87 49.12 32.84
CA ILE A 386 50.59 49.85 34.08
C ILE A 386 51.88 50.51 34.57
N ARG A 387 51.85 51.82 34.78
CA ARG A 387 53.01 52.57 35.27
C ARG A 387 53.38 52.14 36.68
N ASP A 388 54.68 51.89 36.85
CA ASP A 388 55.30 51.56 38.13
C ASP A 388 54.68 50.32 38.79
N PHE A 389 54.13 49.39 37.98
CA PHE A 389 53.48 48.17 38.46
C PHE A 389 54.40 47.27 39.29
N THR A 390 55.70 47.19 38.96
CA THR A 390 56.67 46.45 39.78
C THR A 390 56.69 46.96 41.23
N SER A 391 56.64 48.28 41.43
CA SER A 391 56.60 48.85 42.78
C SER A 391 55.25 48.65 43.47
N LEU A 392 54.16 48.46 42.70
CA LEU A 392 52.84 48.11 43.21
C LEU A 392 52.80 46.64 43.66
N SER A 393 53.33 45.72 42.86
CA SER A 393 53.32 44.28 43.13
C SER A 393 54.17 43.89 44.33
N GLU A 394 55.26 44.61 44.60
CA GLU A 394 56.07 44.42 45.81
C GLU A 394 55.35 44.81 47.11
N LYS A 395 54.31 45.67 47.03
CA LYS A 395 53.61 46.22 48.21
C LYS A 395 52.25 45.59 48.46
N MET A 396 51.75 44.78 47.53
CA MET A 396 50.44 44.14 47.60
C MET A 396 50.56 42.64 47.85
N GLU A 397 49.58 42.08 48.56
CA GLU A 397 49.45 40.63 48.67
C GLU A 397 49.06 40.03 47.31
N ALA A 398 49.53 38.81 47.02
CA ALA A 398 49.44 38.19 45.70
C ALA A 398 47.99 38.01 45.21
N HIS A 399 47.07 37.54 46.06
CA HIS A 399 45.66 37.41 45.69
C HIS A 399 45.01 38.78 45.43
N ALA A 400 45.30 39.79 46.26
CA ALA A 400 44.81 41.14 46.05
C ALA A 400 45.35 41.78 44.75
N LEU A 401 46.62 41.54 44.41
CA LEU A 401 47.23 41.98 43.17
C LEU A 401 46.57 41.33 41.95
N VAL A 402 46.33 40.01 41.99
CA VAL A 402 45.66 39.28 40.91
C VAL A 402 44.21 39.76 40.73
N ALA A 403 43.49 40.03 41.82
CA ALA A 403 42.14 40.59 41.75
C ALA A 403 42.16 41.98 41.09
N LEU A 404 43.10 42.85 41.47
CA LEU A 404 43.27 44.17 40.86
C LEU A 404 43.61 44.09 39.37
N LEU A 405 44.53 43.20 38.98
CA LEU A 405 44.87 42.95 37.58
C LEU A 405 43.66 42.45 36.78
N ASN A 406 42.89 41.50 37.32
CA ASN A 406 41.70 41.00 36.66
C ASN A 406 40.64 42.10 36.47
N GLU A 407 40.45 42.99 37.44
CA GLU A 407 39.56 44.14 37.29
C GLU A 407 40.05 45.12 36.22
N TYR A 408 41.36 45.40 36.18
CA TYR A 408 41.98 46.21 35.14
C TYR A 408 41.82 45.60 33.75
N PHE A 409 42.20 44.33 33.58
CA PHE A 409 42.06 43.61 32.32
C PHE A 409 40.60 43.53 31.88
N THR A 410 39.66 43.27 32.79
CA THR A 410 38.23 43.23 32.45
C THR A 410 37.75 44.54 31.83
N GLU A 411 38.12 45.68 32.42
CA GLU A 411 37.72 47.00 31.91
C GLU A 411 38.40 47.32 30.57
N MET A 412 39.73 47.11 30.47
CA MET A 412 40.49 47.47 29.26
C MET A 412 40.16 46.56 28.08
N VAL A 413 40.05 45.25 28.30
CA VAL A 413 39.76 44.25 27.25
C VAL A 413 38.35 44.41 26.71
N ALA A 414 37.36 44.72 27.56
CA ALA A 414 36.00 45.01 27.10
C ALA A 414 36.00 46.16 26.08
N ILE A 415 36.78 47.22 26.32
CA ILE A 415 36.91 48.36 25.40
C ILE A 415 37.57 47.96 24.09
N VAL A 416 38.62 47.11 24.11
CA VAL A 416 39.25 46.59 22.89
C VAL A 416 38.22 45.83 22.05
N ILE A 417 37.50 44.90 22.67
CA ILE A 417 36.51 44.04 21.99
C ILE A 417 35.34 44.86 21.45
N GLU A 418 34.86 45.88 22.19
CA GLU A 418 33.76 46.74 21.74
C GLU A 418 34.14 47.64 20.56
N GLU A 419 35.42 48.05 20.47
CA GLU A 419 35.95 48.67 19.25
C GLU A 419 36.35 47.63 18.20
N GLY A 420 36.15 46.33 18.48
CA GLY A 420 36.42 45.14 17.66
C GLY A 420 37.90 44.94 17.31
N GLY A 421 38.78 45.33 18.22
CA GLY A 421 40.15 44.84 18.26
C GLY A 421 40.21 43.42 18.85
N VAL A 422 41.31 42.75 18.58
CA VAL A 422 41.61 41.41 19.08
C VAL A 422 42.72 41.53 20.13
N VAL A 423 42.48 41.01 21.33
CA VAL A 423 43.53 40.90 22.35
C VAL A 423 44.42 39.72 21.97
N ASP A 424 45.68 40.02 21.64
CA ASP A 424 46.66 39.04 21.19
C ASP A 424 47.20 38.27 22.38
N LYS A 425 47.76 38.98 23.38
CA LYS A 425 48.21 38.38 24.64
C LYS A 425 48.37 39.39 25.78
N TYR A 426 48.48 38.85 26.99
CA TYR A 426 48.96 39.57 28.17
C TYR A 426 50.46 39.33 28.35
N ILE A 427 51.19 40.39 28.70
CA ILE A 427 52.64 40.33 28.97
C ILE A 427 52.89 40.95 30.35
N GLY A 428 52.75 40.15 31.41
CA GLY A 428 52.74 40.70 32.77
C GLY A 428 51.46 41.51 33.01
N ASP A 429 51.60 42.79 33.30
CA ASP A 429 50.53 43.78 33.43
C ASP A 429 50.18 44.50 32.11
N ALA A 430 50.94 44.23 31.04
CA ALA A 430 50.69 44.81 29.73
C ALA A 430 49.64 44.01 28.93
N ILE A 431 48.88 44.73 28.11
CA ILE A 431 47.96 44.17 27.11
C ILE A 431 48.48 44.52 25.72
N MET A 432 48.59 43.51 24.87
CA MET A 432 48.80 43.67 23.43
C MET A 432 47.48 43.42 22.71
N ALA A 433 47.03 44.40 21.94
CA ALA A 433 45.85 44.31 21.11
C ALA A 433 46.17 44.67 19.65
N VAL A 434 45.43 44.07 18.73
CA VAL A 434 45.61 44.22 17.29
C VAL A 434 44.28 44.55 16.65
N PHE A 435 44.28 45.55 15.79
CA PHE A 435 43.15 45.92 14.94
C PHE A 435 43.54 45.60 13.50
N GLY A 436 42.70 44.83 12.81
CA GLY A 436 42.91 44.42 11.43
C GLY A 436 43.43 43.00 11.21
N ALA A 437 43.57 42.21 12.27
CA ALA A 437 43.80 40.77 12.22
C ALA A 437 42.81 40.04 13.15
N PRO A 438 42.29 38.85 12.79
CA PRO A 438 42.46 38.15 11.51
C PRO A 438 41.67 38.78 10.35
N VAL A 439 40.80 39.75 10.62
CA VAL A 439 39.95 40.40 9.61
C VAL A 439 40.31 41.89 9.52
N PRO A 440 40.82 42.37 8.36
CA PRO A 440 41.17 43.77 8.16
C PRO A 440 39.95 44.66 7.93
N HIS A 441 39.97 45.88 8.48
CA HIS A 441 38.95 46.91 8.27
C HIS A 441 39.59 48.24 7.82
N PRO A 442 38.91 49.06 6.99
CA PRO A 442 39.49 50.32 6.50
C PRO A 442 39.78 51.36 7.59
N ASP A 443 39.19 51.24 8.78
CA ASP A 443 39.28 52.21 9.88
C ASP A 443 39.96 51.66 11.14
N ASP A 444 40.74 50.58 11.03
CA ASP A 444 41.44 49.95 12.16
C ASP A 444 42.31 50.91 12.98
N ALA A 445 43.05 51.82 12.32
CA ALA A 445 43.85 52.83 13.01
C ALA A 445 43.00 53.77 13.88
N LEU A 446 41.80 54.12 13.41
CA LEU A 446 40.89 54.95 14.16
C LEU A 446 40.20 54.18 15.29
N ARG A 447 39.85 52.91 15.07
CA ARG A 447 39.29 52.03 16.10
C ARG A 447 40.26 51.86 17.26
N ALA A 448 41.56 51.66 16.96
CA ALA A 448 42.61 51.64 17.97
C ALA A 448 42.73 52.96 18.74
N ALA A 449 42.67 54.10 18.04
CA ALA A 449 42.70 55.41 18.68
C ALA A 449 41.48 55.66 19.57
N ARG A 450 40.27 55.25 19.14
CA ARG A 450 39.06 55.29 19.98
C ARG A 450 39.20 54.39 21.20
N ALA A 451 39.71 53.17 21.01
CA ALA A 451 39.95 52.24 22.11
C ALA A 451 40.86 52.86 23.16
N ALA A 452 41.98 53.47 22.78
CA ALA A 452 42.89 54.13 23.73
C ALA A 452 42.25 55.31 24.47
N LEU A 453 41.47 56.14 23.78
CA LEU A 453 40.74 57.25 24.42
C LEU A 453 39.66 56.74 25.40
N ARG A 454 38.98 55.65 25.04
CA ARG A 454 38.00 54.98 25.90
C ARG A 454 38.68 54.29 27.08
N MET A 455 39.82 53.65 26.89
CA MET A 455 40.65 53.07 27.97
C MET A 455 41.06 54.12 28.99
N ARG A 456 41.48 55.31 28.54
CA ARG A 456 41.77 56.44 29.44
C ARG A 456 40.56 56.80 30.32
N THR A 457 39.37 56.81 29.73
CA THR A 457 38.11 57.12 30.43
C THR A 457 37.65 55.99 31.35
N GLY A 458 37.78 54.73 30.90
CA GLY A 458 37.48 53.53 31.68
C GLY A 458 38.43 53.39 32.88
N LEU A 459 39.72 53.71 32.70
CA LEU A 459 40.69 53.71 33.79
C LEU A 459 40.36 54.79 34.84
N ALA A 460 39.93 55.98 34.41
CA ALA A 460 39.46 57.00 35.35
C ALA A 460 38.28 56.49 36.19
N SER A 461 37.31 55.85 35.54
CA SER A 461 36.14 55.24 36.20
C SER A 461 36.55 54.09 37.15
N LEU A 462 37.50 53.26 36.76
CA LEU A 462 38.06 52.21 37.61
C LEU A 462 38.78 52.80 38.82
N ASN A 463 39.56 53.88 38.62
CA ASN A 463 40.26 54.57 39.69
C ASN A 463 39.33 55.20 40.72
N GLU A 464 38.15 55.68 40.32
CA GLU A 464 37.12 56.13 41.27
C GLU A 464 36.65 54.98 42.17
N ARG A 465 36.41 53.79 41.59
CA ARG A 465 36.05 52.58 42.34
C ARG A 465 37.18 52.07 43.24
N LEU A 466 38.44 52.21 42.80
CA LEU A 466 39.62 51.85 43.58
C LEU A 466 39.83 52.81 44.75
N ALA A 467 39.67 54.11 44.52
CA ALA A 467 39.76 55.13 45.57
C ALA A 467 38.72 54.92 46.68
N ALA A 468 37.50 54.54 46.32
CA ALA A 468 36.45 54.18 47.28
C ALA A 468 36.83 52.98 48.18
N ARG A 469 37.76 52.12 47.72
CA ARG A 469 38.31 50.99 48.48
C ARG A 469 39.67 51.28 49.14
N GLY A 470 40.16 52.52 49.05
CA GLY A 470 41.47 52.92 49.58
C GLY A 470 42.67 52.40 48.78
N VAL A 471 42.46 51.96 47.54
CA VAL A 471 43.54 51.50 46.64
C VAL A 471 44.08 52.69 45.86
N ALA A 472 45.40 52.76 45.70
CA ALA A 472 46.06 53.83 44.95
C ALA A 472 45.61 53.83 43.47
N PRO A 473 45.48 55.01 42.84
CA PRO A 473 45.07 55.10 41.45
C PRO A 473 46.14 54.49 40.53
N LEU A 474 45.67 53.74 39.55
CA LEU A 474 46.48 53.19 38.47
C LEU A 474 46.71 54.26 37.40
N ARG A 475 47.88 54.20 36.76
CA ARG A 475 48.19 55.00 35.57
C ARG A 475 48.68 54.05 34.49
N THR A 476 48.41 54.37 33.23
CA THR A 476 48.81 53.53 32.10
C THR A 476 49.50 54.36 31.02
N GLY A 477 50.48 53.76 30.36
CA GLY A 477 50.97 54.21 29.06
C GLY A 477 50.30 53.41 27.96
N ILE A 478 49.96 54.06 26.85
CA ILE A 478 49.42 53.41 25.65
C ILE A 478 50.24 53.83 24.43
N GLY A 479 50.75 52.85 23.69
CA GLY A 479 51.47 53.05 22.43
C GLY A 479 50.72 52.44 21.25
N ILE A 480 50.54 53.20 20.17
CA ILE A 480 49.84 52.72 18.96
C ILE A 480 50.72 52.92 17.73
N HIS A 481 50.90 51.85 16.96
CA HIS A 481 51.57 51.90 15.67
C HIS A 481 50.80 51.11 14.60
N SER A 482 50.77 51.64 13.37
CA SER A 482 50.16 50.99 12.22
C SER A 482 51.24 50.62 11.22
N GLY A 483 51.27 49.34 10.82
CA GLY A 483 52.32 48.82 9.96
C GLY A 483 51.99 47.40 9.48
N THR A 484 52.83 46.90 8.58
CA THR A 484 52.70 45.53 8.08
C THR A 484 53.26 44.55 9.11
N VAL A 485 52.56 43.44 9.32
CA VAL A 485 52.95 42.32 10.21
C VAL A 485 52.68 41.00 9.52
N VAL A 486 53.29 39.93 9.99
CA VAL A 486 52.89 38.56 9.68
C VAL A 486 51.90 38.11 10.75
N ALA A 487 50.65 37.86 10.37
CA ALA A 487 49.58 37.38 11.25
C ALA A 487 49.28 35.91 10.94
N GLY A 488 49.28 35.05 11.95
CA GLY A 488 48.97 33.64 11.73
C GLY A 488 49.27 32.75 12.93
N ASN A 489 49.18 31.43 12.72
CA ASN A 489 49.47 30.45 13.74
C ASN A 489 51.00 30.29 13.86
N ILE A 490 51.58 30.84 14.93
CA ILE A 490 53.01 30.77 15.20
C ILE A 490 53.26 29.93 16.45
N GLY A 491 54.27 29.06 16.40
CA GLY A 491 54.66 28.22 17.52
C GLY A 491 55.30 26.92 17.06
N SER A 492 55.21 25.89 17.90
CA SER A 492 55.58 24.52 17.54
C SER A 492 54.33 23.72 17.20
N GLU A 493 54.48 22.56 16.56
CA GLU A 493 53.36 21.65 16.27
C GLU A 493 52.55 21.26 17.52
N GLN A 494 53.17 21.28 18.70
CA GLN A 494 52.53 20.95 19.97
C GLN A 494 51.82 22.13 20.62
N ARG A 495 52.19 23.37 20.26
CA ARG A 495 51.64 24.60 20.84
C ARG A 495 51.73 25.74 19.84
N MET A 496 50.59 26.06 19.24
CA MET A 496 50.42 27.19 18.33
C MET A 496 49.60 28.29 19.01
N GLU A 497 49.95 29.54 18.70
CA GLU A 497 49.20 30.72 19.10
C GLU A 497 48.94 31.54 17.82
N TYR A 498 47.68 31.92 17.59
CA TYR A 498 47.40 32.92 16.55
C TYR A 498 47.90 34.26 17.06
N THR A 499 48.92 34.81 16.43
CA THR A 499 49.56 36.05 16.88
C THR A 499 50.12 36.84 15.70
N VAL A 500 50.44 38.11 15.94
CA VAL A 500 51.14 38.95 14.96
C VAL A 500 52.62 39.12 15.32
N ILE A 501 53.49 39.01 14.32
CA ILE A 501 54.93 39.19 14.47
C ILE A 501 55.43 40.17 13.41
N GLY A 502 56.32 41.06 13.81
CA GLY A 502 56.99 41.97 12.90
C GLY A 502 57.62 43.15 13.61
N ASP A 503 58.40 43.93 12.87
CA ASP A 503 59.01 45.16 13.37
C ASP A 503 57.96 46.16 13.87
N SER A 504 56.78 46.21 13.23
CA SER A 504 55.65 47.05 13.62
C SER A 504 55.15 46.76 15.05
N VAL A 505 55.16 45.47 15.47
CA VAL A 505 54.77 45.06 16.84
C VAL A 505 55.77 45.59 17.86
N ASN A 506 57.06 45.42 17.57
CA ASN A 506 58.13 45.92 18.44
C ASN A 506 58.13 47.45 18.53
N LEU A 507 57.81 48.14 17.44
CA LEU A 507 57.68 49.59 17.45
C LEU A 507 56.51 50.04 18.33
N ALA A 508 55.34 49.42 18.24
CA ALA A 508 54.20 49.72 19.10
C ALA A 508 54.53 49.58 20.60
N SER A 509 55.18 48.48 20.99
CA SER A 509 55.62 48.26 22.39
C SER A 509 56.61 49.33 22.86
N ARG A 510 57.48 49.84 21.98
CA ARG A 510 58.43 50.91 22.34
C ARG A 510 57.79 52.29 22.38
N LEU A 511 56.74 52.52 21.59
CA LEU A 511 55.94 53.73 21.72
C LEU A 511 55.27 53.79 23.08
N GLU A 512 54.72 52.65 23.54
CA GLU A 512 54.15 52.53 24.88
C GLU A 512 55.22 52.88 25.93
N GLY A 513 56.40 52.25 25.89
CA GLY A 513 57.47 52.53 26.84
C GLY A 513 57.96 53.98 26.84
N SER A 514 57.89 54.67 25.68
CA SER A 514 58.28 56.09 25.58
C SER A 514 57.28 57.05 26.21
N THR A 515 56.04 56.62 26.48
CA THR A 515 55.02 57.43 27.18
C THR A 515 55.52 57.98 28.51
N LYS A 516 56.34 57.20 29.24
CA LYS A 516 56.90 57.58 30.55
C LYS A 516 57.90 58.74 30.43
N GLU A 517 58.79 58.68 29.45
CA GLU A 517 59.80 59.72 29.22
C GLU A 517 59.18 60.99 28.64
N LEU A 518 58.15 60.84 27.81
CA LEU A 518 57.42 61.93 27.18
C LEU A 518 56.38 62.58 28.12
N GLY A 519 56.02 61.92 29.22
CA GLY A 519 55.09 62.44 30.22
C GLY A 519 53.63 62.49 29.75
N VAL A 520 53.25 61.67 28.77
CA VAL A 520 51.89 61.62 28.17
C VAL A 520 51.30 60.24 28.31
N ASP A 521 49.98 60.09 28.28
CA ASP A 521 49.34 58.77 28.50
C ASP A 521 49.16 57.95 27.22
N VAL A 522 49.00 58.61 26.06
CA VAL A 522 48.75 57.93 24.78
C VAL A 522 49.64 58.51 23.69
N VAL A 523 50.49 57.65 23.10
CA VAL A 523 51.40 57.98 22.00
C VAL A 523 51.00 57.21 20.76
N ILE A 524 50.93 57.91 19.62
CA ILE A 524 50.71 57.29 18.31
C ILE A 524 51.85 57.65 17.35
N SER A 525 52.21 56.73 16.46
CA SER A 525 53.18 57.01 15.39
C SER A 525 52.59 57.89 14.29
N ASP A 526 53.47 58.56 13.53
CA ASP A 526 53.05 59.35 12.37
C ASP A 526 52.30 58.51 11.32
N GLU A 527 52.72 57.26 11.09
CA GLU A 527 52.05 56.32 10.19
C GLU A 527 50.60 56.03 10.62
N THR A 528 50.37 55.92 11.94
CA THR A 528 49.01 55.73 12.49
C THR A 528 48.18 56.99 12.26
N LEU A 529 48.74 58.17 12.52
CA LEU A 529 48.05 59.45 12.32
C LEU A 529 47.64 59.66 10.85
N GLN A 530 48.52 59.30 9.91
CA GLN A 530 48.23 59.36 8.48
C GLN A 530 47.03 58.46 8.09
N GLN A 531 46.92 57.26 8.68
CA GLN A 531 45.80 56.35 8.42
C GLN A 531 44.47 56.84 9.02
N ILE A 532 44.51 57.58 10.14
CA ILE A 532 43.31 58.13 10.78
C ILE A 532 42.71 59.31 9.97
N LYS A 533 43.48 59.93 9.07
CA LYS A 533 43.03 60.97 8.13
C LYS A 533 42.35 62.18 8.81
N GLY A 534 42.96 62.69 9.88
CA GLY A 534 42.52 63.93 10.54
C GLY A 534 41.29 63.80 11.43
N ARG A 535 40.80 62.58 11.70
CA ARG A 535 39.66 62.31 12.59
C ARG A 535 40.00 62.35 14.08
N VAL A 536 41.22 62.76 14.43
CA VAL A 536 41.73 62.86 15.81
C VAL A 536 42.47 64.17 16.00
N ARG A 537 42.43 64.70 17.21
CA ARG A 537 43.25 65.81 17.67
C ARG A 537 44.53 65.27 18.31
N THR A 538 45.67 65.75 17.83
CA THR A 538 46.99 65.32 18.31
C THR A 538 47.92 66.49 18.56
N GLN A 539 48.94 66.27 19.37
CA GLN A 539 50.07 67.18 19.55
C GLN A 539 51.35 66.47 19.14
N ARG A 540 52.11 67.05 18.21
CA ARG A 540 53.44 66.53 17.84
C ARG A 540 54.38 66.67 19.03
N LEU A 541 55.04 65.58 19.42
CA LEU A 541 55.96 65.55 20.55
C LEU A 541 57.40 65.68 20.06
N SER A 542 58.04 64.56 19.74
CA SER A 542 59.44 64.49 19.34
C SER A 542 59.67 63.34 18.35
N GLU A 543 60.88 63.26 17.84
CA GLU A 543 61.35 62.10 17.09
C GLU A 543 62.08 61.16 18.04
N ILE A 544 61.57 59.94 18.20
CA ILE A 544 62.19 58.93 19.06
C ILE A 544 63.08 58.01 18.24
N HIS A 545 64.25 57.69 18.78
CA HIS A 545 65.18 56.75 18.15
C HIS A 545 64.97 55.36 18.72
N VAL A 546 64.55 54.45 17.84
CA VAL A 546 64.09 53.12 18.21
C VAL A 546 65.21 52.12 17.90
N LYS A 547 65.78 51.47 18.92
CA LYS A 547 66.95 50.58 18.80
C LYS A 547 66.78 49.50 17.71
N GLY A 548 67.47 49.62 16.59
CA GLY A 548 67.34 48.68 15.46
C GLY A 548 66.68 49.27 14.20
N ARG A 549 66.20 50.52 14.26
CA ARG A 549 65.90 51.34 13.08
C ARG A 549 66.93 52.46 12.93
N ALA A 550 67.30 52.74 11.69
CA ALA A 550 68.22 53.83 11.33
C ALA A 550 67.53 55.20 11.27
N GLN A 551 66.23 55.23 10.96
CA GLN A 551 65.41 56.45 10.95
C GLN A 551 64.64 56.56 12.26
N GLY A 552 64.59 57.77 12.83
CA GLY A 552 63.74 58.06 13.97
C GLY A 552 62.27 58.04 13.57
N VAL A 553 61.41 57.79 14.55
CA VAL A 553 59.97 57.74 14.37
C VAL A 553 59.38 58.99 15.00
N VAL A 554 58.68 59.80 14.21
CA VAL A 554 57.95 60.96 14.73
C VAL A 554 56.71 60.47 15.45
N VAL A 555 56.51 60.95 16.67
CA VAL A 555 55.39 60.53 17.51
C VAL A 555 54.54 61.70 17.94
N HIS A 556 53.26 61.40 18.19
CA HIS A 556 52.24 62.38 18.55
C HIS A 556 51.49 61.92 19.78
N GLU A 557 51.15 62.85 20.66
CA GLU A 557 50.19 62.62 21.74
C GLU A 557 48.77 62.59 21.17
N LEU A 558 47.98 61.60 21.58
CA LEU A 558 46.56 61.54 21.22
C LEU A 558 45.70 62.28 22.27
N LEU A 559 45.15 63.42 21.88
CA LEU A 559 44.37 64.29 22.78
C LEU A 559 42.88 63.89 22.81
N GLY A 560 42.30 63.59 21.66
CA GLY A 560 40.89 63.24 21.53
C GLY A 560 40.45 63.01 20.09
N LEU A 561 39.16 62.76 19.89
CA LEU A 561 38.57 62.75 18.55
C LEU A 561 38.49 64.19 18.01
N ALA A 562 38.62 64.33 16.69
CA ALA A 562 38.29 65.55 15.98
C ALA A 562 36.81 65.43 15.61
N ASP A 563 35.97 66.28 16.21
CA ASP A 563 34.54 66.31 15.97
C ASP A 563 34.21 66.69 14.51
#